data_AF-A0A6G7BA55-F1
#
_entry.id   AF-A0A6G7BA55-F1
#
_cell.length_a   1.000
_cell.length_b   1.000
_cell.length_c   1.000
_cell.angle_alpha   90.00
_cell.angle_beta   90.00
_cell.angle_gamma   90.00
#
_symmetry.space_group_name_H-M   'P 1'
#
loop_
_entity.id
_entity.type
_entity.pdbx_description
1 polymer ?
#
loop_
_entity_poly.entity_id
_entity_poly.type
_entity_poly.pdbx_seq_one_letter_code
_entity_poly.pdbx_strand_id
1 'polypeptide(L)'
;MKTTESELVKDIINFRLPRYDELPVMGLYLEQVANYLNEYLHAISETPITSSMISNYVKHKIISKPIKKLYDRDQIASLIFIALAKNILQLNDLKKGLVIQQGSYSTKVAYDYFCVELENNLQYVFGLKDENKMEDNAPSPEKIMLHNMILTISYKIYLTKYFELYDITKNKG
;
A
#
# COMPACT_ATOMS: atom_id res chain seq x y z
N MET A 1 10.73 -12.63 26.70
CA MET A 1 11.14 -12.24 25.33
C MET A 1 10.22 -12.74 24.21
N LYS A 2 9.49 -13.87 24.34
CA LYS A 2 8.65 -14.40 23.22
C LYS A 2 7.35 -13.64 22.89
N THR A 3 6.83 -12.78 23.78
CA THR A 3 5.50 -12.16 23.61
C THR A 3 5.52 -10.96 22.65
N THR A 4 6.58 -10.16 22.65
CA THR A 4 6.66 -8.92 21.85
C THR A 4 6.88 -9.19 20.37
N GLU A 5 7.74 -10.15 20.02
CA GLU A 5 7.96 -10.58 18.63
C GLU A 5 6.69 -11.17 18.01
N SER A 6 5.95 -11.98 18.77
CA SER A 6 4.69 -12.58 18.32
C SER A 6 3.60 -11.54 18.04
N GLU A 7 3.53 -10.46 18.82
CA GLU A 7 2.55 -9.39 18.59
C GLU A 7 2.91 -8.53 17.37
N LEU A 8 4.20 -8.31 17.11
CA LEU A 8 4.67 -7.50 15.98
C LEU A 8 4.29 -8.08 14.62
N VAL A 9 4.25 -9.41 14.52
CA VAL A 9 4.02 -10.12 13.25
C VAL A 9 2.56 -10.55 13.03
N LYS A 10 1.68 -10.49 14.05
CA LYS A 10 0.35 -11.13 13.99
C LYS A 10 -0.51 -10.64 12.81
N ASP A 11 -0.47 -9.34 12.54
CA ASP A 11 -1.25 -8.72 11.47
C ASP A 11 -0.59 -8.89 10.10
N ILE A 12 0.69 -9.30 10.07
CA ILE A 12 1.51 -9.41 8.85
C ILE A 12 1.51 -10.82 8.29
N ILE A 13 1.46 -11.86 9.14
CA ILE A 13 1.54 -13.27 8.71
C ILE A 13 0.53 -13.61 7.62
N ASN A 14 -0.72 -13.15 7.75
CA ASN A 14 -1.81 -13.42 6.82
C ASN A 14 -2.23 -12.15 6.04
N PHE A 15 -1.40 -11.11 6.06
CA PHE A 15 -1.72 -9.89 5.33
C PHE A 15 -1.75 -10.16 3.84
N ARG A 16 -2.83 -9.74 3.19
CA ARG A 16 -3.00 -9.83 1.74
C ARG A 16 -3.87 -8.70 1.24
N LEU A 17 -3.43 -8.08 0.15
CA LEU A 17 -4.27 -7.14 -0.61
C LEU A 17 -5.16 -7.89 -1.61
N PRO A 18 -6.38 -7.38 -1.88
CA PRO A 18 -7.23 -7.95 -2.91
C PRO A 18 -6.50 -7.79 -4.24
N ARG A 19 -6.46 -8.85 -5.05
CA ARG A 19 -5.96 -8.77 -6.43
C ARG A 19 -6.93 -7.96 -7.27
N TYR A 20 -6.47 -7.49 -8.43
CA TYR A 20 -7.23 -6.60 -9.30
C TYR A 20 -8.63 -7.13 -9.64
N ASP A 21 -8.77 -8.45 -9.85
CA ASP A 21 -10.04 -9.07 -10.21
C ASP A 21 -10.99 -9.23 -9.03
N GLU A 22 -10.49 -9.12 -7.80
CA GLU A 22 -11.28 -9.12 -6.56
C GLU A 22 -11.77 -7.71 -6.21
N LEU A 23 -11.31 -6.67 -6.92
CA LEU A 23 -11.77 -5.31 -6.70
C LEU A 23 -13.23 -5.11 -7.18
N PRO A 24 -14.01 -4.25 -6.51
CA PRO A 24 -15.42 -4.01 -6.82
C PRO A 24 -15.70 -3.63 -8.28
N VAL A 25 -16.41 -4.51 -9.00
CA VAL A 25 -16.73 -4.31 -10.43
C VAL A 25 -17.73 -3.18 -10.66
N MET A 26 -18.70 -3.03 -9.76
CA MET A 26 -19.76 -2.04 -9.85
C MET A 26 -19.27 -0.60 -9.60
N GLY A 27 -18.01 -0.44 -9.18
CA GLY A 27 -17.46 0.81 -8.67
C GLY A 27 -18.04 1.20 -7.31
N LEU A 28 -17.40 2.15 -6.65
CA LEU A 28 -17.75 2.56 -5.29
C LEU A 28 -17.97 4.08 -5.21
N TYR A 29 -18.92 4.53 -4.41
CA TYR A 29 -19.02 5.94 -4.05
C TYR A 29 -17.86 6.36 -3.13
N LEU A 30 -17.55 7.66 -3.10
CA LEU A 30 -16.41 8.22 -2.36
C LEU A 30 -16.25 7.67 -0.93
N GLU A 31 -17.30 7.71 -0.11
CA GLU A 31 -17.27 7.20 1.27
C GLU A 31 -17.03 5.69 1.32
N GLN A 32 -17.59 4.94 0.37
CA GLN A 32 -17.37 3.49 0.28
C GLN A 32 -15.94 3.17 -0.10
N VAL A 33 -15.31 3.97 -0.97
CA VAL A 33 -13.88 3.83 -1.31
C VAL A 33 -13.03 4.03 -0.06
N ALA A 34 -13.26 5.11 0.70
CA ALA A 34 -12.51 5.36 1.94
C ALA A 34 -12.63 4.18 2.91
N ASN A 35 -13.85 3.70 3.14
CA ASN A 35 -14.10 2.54 4.00
C ASN A 35 -13.42 1.27 3.49
N TYR A 36 -13.54 0.97 2.19
CA TYR A 36 -12.92 -0.19 1.56
C TYR A 36 -11.40 -0.16 1.70
N LEU A 37 -10.75 0.98 1.44
CA LEU A 37 -9.31 1.12 1.63
C LEU A 37 -8.90 0.89 3.07
N ASN A 38 -9.64 1.47 4.02
CA ASN A 38 -9.34 1.31 5.45
C ASN A 38 -9.53 -0.14 5.92
N GLU A 39 -10.50 -0.87 5.38
CA GLU A 39 -10.70 -2.29 5.67
C GLU A 39 -9.46 -3.12 5.34
N TYR A 40 -8.84 -2.90 4.18
CA TYR A 40 -7.64 -3.66 3.79
C TYR A 40 -6.34 -3.11 4.39
N LEU A 41 -6.28 -1.82 4.70
CA LEU A 41 -5.04 -1.16 5.10
C LEU A 41 -4.93 -0.92 6.61
N HIS A 42 -5.97 -1.17 7.41
CA HIS A 42 -5.95 -0.91 8.86
C HIS A 42 -4.75 -1.54 9.57
N ALA A 43 -4.33 -2.73 9.12
CA ALA A 43 -3.21 -3.46 9.71
C ALA A 43 -1.85 -2.78 9.47
N ILE A 44 -1.71 -1.98 8.41
CA ILE A 44 -0.41 -1.47 7.95
C ILE A 44 -0.36 0.05 7.69
N SER A 45 -1.49 0.75 7.75
CA SER A 45 -1.55 2.19 7.53
C SER A 45 -1.50 2.96 8.84
N GLU A 46 -0.63 3.97 8.91
CA GLU A 46 -0.48 4.85 10.08
C GLU A 46 -1.75 5.67 10.37
N THR A 47 -2.48 6.04 9.30
CA THR A 47 -3.67 6.88 9.40
C THR A 47 -4.76 6.42 8.44
N PRO A 48 -6.03 6.43 8.87
CA PRO A 48 -7.15 6.17 7.98
C PRO A 48 -7.17 7.13 6.79
N ILE A 49 -7.49 6.60 5.61
CA ILE A 49 -7.77 7.38 4.41
C ILE A 49 -9.16 7.99 4.56
N THR A 50 -9.26 9.29 4.31
CA THR A 50 -10.54 10.02 4.35
C THR A 50 -11.03 10.36 2.95
N SER A 51 -12.34 10.52 2.82
CA SER A 51 -13.01 11.00 1.60
C SER A 51 -12.46 12.36 1.12
N SER A 52 -12.05 13.23 2.05
CA SER A 52 -11.39 14.50 1.74
C SER A 52 -10.01 14.30 1.11
N MET A 53 -9.21 13.34 1.60
CA MET A 53 -7.91 12.99 0.99
C MET A 53 -8.11 12.46 -0.43
N ILE A 54 -9.07 11.55 -0.64
CA ILE A 54 -9.38 11.01 -1.98
C ILE A 54 -9.81 12.15 -2.92
N SER A 55 -10.66 13.07 -2.44
CA SER A 55 -11.06 14.26 -3.20
C SER A 55 -9.87 15.15 -3.55
N ASN A 56 -8.89 15.28 -2.65
CA ASN A 56 -7.66 16.02 -2.89
C ASN A 56 -6.84 15.40 -4.04
N TYR A 57 -6.73 14.08 -4.08
CA TYR A 57 -6.03 13.38 -5.17
C TYR A 57 -6.70 13.57 -6.53
N VAL A 58 -8.04 13.63 -6.58
CA VAL A 58 -8.78 13.97 -7.79
C VAL A 58 -8.56 15.44 -8.19
N LYS A 59 -8.62 16.37 -7.23
CA LYS A 59 -8.41 17.80 -7.47
C LYS A 59 -7.04 18.08 -8.07
N HIS A 60 -5.99 17.41 -7.59
CA HIS A 60 -4.63 17.56 -8.08
C HIS A 60 -4.28 16.67 -9.30
N LYS A 61 -5.28 15.97 -9.87
CA LYS A 61 -5.12 15.10 -11.04
C LYS A 61 -4.07 14.00 -10.84
N ILE A 62 -4.03 13.44 -9.63
CA ILE A 62 -3.26 12.22 -9.32
C ILE A 62 -4.10 11.01 -9.73
N ILE A 63 -5.40 11.05 -9.41
CA ILE A 63 -6.40 10.10 -9.86
C ILE A 63 -7.38 10.81 -10.81
N SER A 64 -7.89 10.08 -11.80
CA SER A 64 -8.96 10.56 -12.68
C SER A 64 -10.23 10.88 -11.89
N LYS A 65 -11.13 11.69 -12.46
CA LYS A 65 -12.43 11.95 -11.82
C LYS A 65 -13.31 10.69 -11.83
N PRO A 66 -14.13 10.45 -10.80
CA PRO A 66 -15.06 9.31 -10.79
C PRO A 66 -16.09 9.42 -11.92
N ILE A 67 -16.51 8.28 -12.46
CA ILE A 67 -17.51 8.18 -13.53
C ILE A 67 -18.88 8.02 -12.88
N LYS A 68 -19.82 8.93 -13.15
CA LYS A 68 -21.15 8.94 -12.50
C LYS A 68 -21.08 8.87 -10.96
N LYS A 69 -20.07 9.51 -10.36
CA LYS A 69 -19.74 9.49 -8.91
C LYS A 69 -19.22 8.15 -8.37
N LEU A 70 -18.95 7.19 -9.24
CA LEU A 70 -18.38 5.90 -8.87
C LEU A 70 -16.89 5.88 -9.25
N TYR A 71 -16.09 5.36 -8.34
CA TYR A 71 -14.68 5.05 -8.55
C TYR A 71 -14.58 3.61 -9.05
N ASP A 72 -13.96 3.40 -10.19
CA ASP A 72 -13.77 2.07 -10.79
C ASP A 72 -12.58 1.31 -10.18
N ARG A 73 -12.34 0.09 -10.67
CA ARG A 73 -11.24 -0.77 -10.19
C ARG A 73 -9.86 -0.14 -10.40
N ASP A 74 -9.64 0.55 -11.52
CA ASP A 74 -8.36 1.21 -11.80
C ASP A 74 -8.08 2.33 -10.80
N GLN A 75 -9.12 3.12 -10.49
CA GLN A 75 -9.05 4.18 -9.50
C GLN A 75 -8.84 3.61 -8.09
N ILE A 76 -9.54 2.54 -7.73
CA ILE A 76 -9.38 1.88 -6.41
C ILE A 76 -7.98 1.28 -6.26
N ALA A 77 -7.48 0.56 -7.28
CA ALA A 77 -6.13 0.01 -7.31
C ALA A 77 -5.06 1.11 -7.10
N SER A 78 -5.21 2.21 -7.83
CA SER A 78 -4.30 3.36 -7.72
C SER A 78 -4.38 4.03 -6.34
N LEU A 79 -5.58 4.12 -5.75
CA LEU A 79 -5.78 4.69 -4.42
C LEU A 79 -5.17 3.83 -3.32
N ILE A 80 -5.19 2.49 -3.43
CA ILE A 80 -4.50 1.59 -2.50
C ILE A 80 -2.99 1.85 -2.51
N PHE A 81 -2.39 1.97 -3.70
CA PHE A 81 -0.99 2.34 -3.83
C PHE A 81 -0.69 3.71 -3.21
N ILE A 82 -1.49 4.74 -3.53
CA ILE A 82 -1.32 6.09 -2.98
C ILE A 82 -1.42 6.09 -1.46
N ALA A 83 -2.36 5.33 -0.89
CA ALA A 83 -2.59 5.28 0.55
C ALA A 83 -1.34 4.86 1.35
N LEU A 84 -0.50 4.01 0.75
CA LEU A 84 0.75 3.55 1.34
C LEU A 84 1.92 4.47 0.97
N ALA A 85 2.01 4.87 -0.30
CA ALA A 85 3.09 5.71 -0.79
C ALA A 85 3.06 7.16 -0.24
N LYS A 86 1.89 7.69 0.14
CA LYS A 86 1.74 9.06 0.70
C LYS A 86 2.61 9.31 1.93
N ASN A 87 2.97 8.25 2.65
CA ASN A 87 3.75 8.35 3.89
C ASN A 87 5.25 8.54 3.62
N ILE A 88 5.71 8.28 2.39
CA ILE A 88 7.12 8.40 2.00
C ILE A 88 7.34 9.39 0.85
N LEU A 89 6.29 9.75 0.11
CA LEU A 89 6.36 10.65 -1.04
C LEU A 89 5.47 11.88 -0.86
N GLN A 90 5.97 13.01 -1.37
CA GLN A 90 5.16 14.20 -1.57
C GLN A 90 4.19 14.03 -2.74
N LEU A 91 3.16 14.88 -2.78
CA LEU A 91 2.08 14.82 -3.76
C LEU A 91 2.57 14.82 -5.22
N ASN A 92 3.58 15.63 -5.54
CA ASN A 92 4.14 15.69 -6.89
C ASN A 92 4.90 14.43 -7.28
N ASP A 93 5.59 13.78 -6.33
CA ASP A 93 6.36 12.57 -6.61
C ASP A 93 5.47 11.33 -6.68
N LEU A 94 4.37 11.29 -5.92
CA LEU A 94 3.31 10.29 -6.11
C LEU A 94 2.80 10.28 -7.55
N LYS A 95 2.55 11.47 -8.10
CA LYS A 95 2.09 11.61 -9.48
C LYS A 95 3.13 11.10 -10.48
N LYS A 96 4.40 11.42 -10.28
CA LYS A 96 5.49 10.91 -11.14
C LYS A 96 5.58 9.39 -11.07
N GLY A 97 5.54 8.81 -9.87
CA GLY A 97 5.58 7.36 -9.67
C GLY A 97 4.45 6.63 -10.41
N LEU A 98 3.22 7.15 -10.34
CA LEU A 98 2.08 6.60 -11.08
C LEU A 98 2.23 6.70 -12.59
N VAL A 99 2.70 7.84 -13.10
CA VAL A 99 2.92 8.04 -14.55
C VAL A 99 3.98 7.08 -15.09
N ILE A 100 5.07 6.88 -14.34
CA ILE A 100 6.12 5.93 -14.69
C ILE A 100 5.55 4.50 -14.78
N GLN A 101 4.74 4.09 -13.80
CA GLN A 101 4.11 2.76 -13.79
C GLN A 101 3.13 2.55 -14.95
N GLN A 102 2.29 3.55 -15.23
CA GLN A 102 1.30 3.49 -16.32
C GLN A 102 1.94 3.43 -17.72
N GLY A 103 3.18 3.90 -17.87
CA GLY A 103 3.91 3.82 -19.14
C GLY A 103 4.45 2.42 -19.47
N SER A 104 4.56 1.53 -18.47
CA SER A 104 5.20 0.22 -18.63
C SER A 104 4.20 -0.94 -18.66
N TYR A 105 3.11 -0.87 -17.90
CA TYR A 105 2.18 -1.97 -17.72
C TYR A 105 0.72 -1.50 -17.67
N SER A 106 -0.22 -2.40 -17.95
CA SER A 106 -1.63 -2.18 -17.61
C SER A 106 -1.81 -2.03 -16.10
N THR A 107 -2.83 -1.28 -15.65
CA THR A 107 -3.14 -1.08 -14.24
C THR A 107 -3.26 -2.41 -13.48
N LYS A 108 -3.92 -3.40 -14.08
CA LYS A 108 -4.05 -4.75 -13.50
C LYS A 108 -2.70 -5.38 -13.21
N VAL A 109 -1.81 -5.44 -14.21
CA VAL A 109 -0.50 -6.08 -14.08
C VAL A 109 0.37 -5.35 -13.04
N ALA A 110 0.40 -4.01 -13.11
CA ALA A 110 1.16 -3.21 -12.15
C ALA A 110 0.64 -3.37 -10.71
N TYR A 111 -0.67 -3.40 -10.54
CA TYR A 111 -1.30 -3.55 -9.23
C TYR A 111 -1.11 -4.95 -8.64
N ASP A 112 -1.31 -6.00 -9.43
CA ASP A 112 -1.12 -7.38 -8.97
C ASP A 112 0.35 -7.63 -8.61
N TYR A 113 1.30 -7.09 -9.39
CA TYR A 113 2.73 -7.08 -9.05
C TYR A 113 2.98 -6.34 -7.73
N PHE A 114 2.46 -5.11 -7.58
CA PHE A 114 2.59 -4.33 -6.36
C PHE A 114 2.09 -5.09 -5.12
N CYS A 115 0.96 -5.79 -5.22
CA CYS A 115 0.41 -6.55 -4.10
C CYS A 115 1.35 -7.70 -3.68
N VAL A 116 1.81 -8.51 -4.63
CA VAL A 116 2.74 -9.62 -4.36
C VAL A 116 4.05 -9.09 -3.77
N GLU A 117 4.57 -8.02 -4.35
CA GLU A 117 5.83 -7.44 -3.93
C GLU A 117 5.74 -6.83 -2.53
N LEU A 118 4.64 -6.14 -2.20
CA LEU A 118 4.39 -5.62 -0.85
C LEU A 118 4.28 -6.74 0.18
N GLU A 119 3.51 -7.78 -0.10
CA GLU A 119 3.34 -8.93 0.79
C GLU A 119 4.67 -9.64 1.07
N ASN A 120 5.48 -9.87 0.03
CA ASN A 120 6.81 -10.44 0.16
C ASN A 120 7.75 -9.55 0.99
N ASN A 121 7.77 -8.24 0.72
CA ASN A 121 8.62 -7.30 1.45
C ASN A 121 8.21 -7.19 2.92
N LEU A 122 6.91 -7.16 3.23
CA LEU A 122 6.42 -7.17 4.60
C LEU A 122 6.85 -8.44 5.32
N GLN A 123 6.68 -9.63 4.73
CA GLN A 123 7.13 -10.87 5.35
C GLN A 123 8.65 -10.87 5.61
N TYR A 124 9.45 -10.39 4.66
CA TYR A 124 10.90 -10.27 4.84
C TYR A 124 11.28 -9.30 5.96
N VAL A 125 10.77 -8.06 5.92
CA VAL A 125 11.14 -7.01 6.89
C VAL A 125 10.74 -7.41 8.32
N PHE A 126 9.63 -8.14 8.47
CA PHE A 126 9.17 -8.65 9.76
C PHE A 126 9.82 -9.98 10.18
N GLY A 127 10.82 -10.46 9.45
CA GLY A 127 11.58 -11.68 9.79
C GLY A 127 10.80 -12.98 9.61
N LEU A 128 9.71 -12.96 8.82
CA LEU A 128 8.90 -14.15 8.48
C LEU A 128 9.45 -14.90 7.26
N LYS A 129 10.34 -14.27 6.49
CA LYS A 129 10.99 -14.83 5.30
C LYS A 129 12.46 -14.44 5.28
N ASP A 130 13.34 -15.39 5.02
CA ASP A 130 14.79 -15.19 5.10
C ASP A 130 15.37 -14.37 3.92
N GLU A 131 14.68 -14.36 2.78
CA GLU A 131 15.18 -13.73 1.55
C GLU A 131 14.15 -12.81 0.92
N ASN A 132 14.63 -11.63 0.51
CA ASN A 132 13.92 -10.70 -0.36
C ASN A 132 14.63 -10.65 -1.72
N LYS A 133 14.15 -11.49 -2.65
CA LYS A 133 14.68 -11.53 -4.02
C LYS A 133 13.64 -10.93 -4.96
N MET A 134 14.08 -9.94 -5.73
CA MET A 134 13.38 -9.60 -6.97
C MET A 134 13.48 -10.82 -7.90
N GLU A 135 12.36 -11.28 -8.44
CA GLU A 135 12.32 -12.47 -9.31
C GLU A 135 13.00 -12.25 -10.68
N ASP A 136 13.25 -11.00 -11.05
CA ASP A 136 13.81 -10.62 -12.35
C ASP A 136 15.34 -10.53 -12.29
N ASN A 137 16.03 -11.24 -13.18
CA ASN A 137 17.50 -11.24 -13.27
C ASN A 137 18.07 -9.93 -13.85
N ALA A 138 17.25 -9.12 -14.54
CA ALA A 138 17.65 -7.83 -15.10
C ALA A 138 16.46 -6.84 -15.09
N PRO A 139 16.05 -6.37 -13.90
CA PRO A 139 14.87 -5.52 -13.77
C PRO A 139 15.10 -4.16 -14.45
N SER A 140 14.06 -3.63 -15.09
CA SER A 140 14.10 -2.27 -15.64
C SER A 140 14.25 -1.22 -14.52
N PRO A 141 14.75 -0.01 -14.81
CA PRO A 141 14.85 1.07 -13.82
C PRO A 141 13.51 1.37 -13.12
N GLU A 142 12.38 1.25 -13.82
CA GLU A 142 11.04 1.45 -13.29
C GLU A 142 10.64 0.36 -12.29
N LYS A 143 11.00 -0.90 -12.55
CA LYS A 143 10.82 -2.01 -11.59
C LYS A 143 11.69 -1.81 -10.36
N ILE A 144 12.95 -1.42 -10.54
CA ILE A 144 13.87 -1.14 -9.41
C ILE A 144 13.32 0.01 -8.56
N MET A 145 12.85 1.08 -9.17
CA MET A 145 12.20 2.19 -8.48
C MET A 145 11.01 1.71 -7.65
N LEU A 146 10.11 0.93 -8.26
CA LEU A 146 8.93 0.41 -7.56
C LEU A 146 9.32 -0.51 -6.39
N HIS A 147 10.26 -1.42 -6.60
CA HIS A 147 10.78 -2.29 -5.54
C HIS A 147 11.32 -1.49 -4.37
N ASN A 148 12.19 -0.49 -4.63
CA ASN A 148 12.76 0.36 -3.59
C ASN A 148 11.68 1.15 -2.85
N MET A 149 10.65 1.63 -3.54
CA MET A 149 9.51 2.30 -2.90
C MET A 149 8.75 1.36 -1.96
N ILE A 150 8.44 0.15 -2.42
CA ILE A 150 7.71 -0.86 -1.63
C ILE A 150 8.54 -1.31 -0.42
N LEU A 151 9.83 -1.53 -0.59
CA LEU A 151 10.74 -1.87 0.50
C LEU A 151 10.83 -0.74 1.53
N THR A 152 10.90 0.51 1.08
CA THR A 152 10.89 1.69 1.98
C THR A 152 9.56 1.78 2.75
N ILE A 153 8.43 1.58 2.08
CA ILE A 153 7.11 1.51 2.73
C ILE A 153 7.11 0.40 3.80
N SER A 154 7.63 -0.78 3.48
CA SER A 154 7.66 -1.94 4.38
C SER A 154 8.51 -1.68 5.62
N TYR A 155 9.71 -1.10 5.47
CA TYR A 155 10.54 -0.67 6.61
C TYR A 155 9.85 0.38 7.47
N LYS A 156 9.18 1.36 6.84
CA LYS A 156 8.43 2.37 7.57
C LYS A 156 7.31 1.74 8.41
N ILE A 157 6.54 0.82 7.84
CA ILE A 157 5.47 0.09 8.54
C ILE A 157 6.03 -0.68 9.75
N TYR A 158 7.16 -1.37 9.57
CA TYR A 158 7.83 -2.08 10.66
C TYR A 158 8.23 -1.15 11.81
N LEU A 159 8.89 -0.03 11.50
CA LEU A 159 9.32 0.93 12.51
C LEU A 159 8.13 1.53 13.26
N THR A 160 7.06 1.89 12.54
CA THR A 160 5.84 2.42 13.16
C THR A 160 5.23 1.40 14.13
N LYS A 161 5.03 0.14 13.71
CA LYS A 161 4.51 -0.91 14.61
C LYS A 161 5.42 -1.18 15.79
N TYR A 162 6.74 -1.19 15.59
CA TYR A 162 7.70 -1.41 16.67
C TYR A 162 7.61 -0.32 17.75
N PHE A 163 7.50 0.95 17.33
CA PHE A 163 7.36 2.07 18.26
C PHE A 163 6.00 2.08 18.99
N GLU A 164 4.90 1.76 18.29
CA GLU A 164 3.58 1.60 18.93
C GLU A 164 3.61 0.53 20.04
N LEU A 165 4.22 -0.62 19.78
CA LEU A 165 4.40 -1.67 20.78
C LEU A 165 5.27 -1.20 21.95
N TYR A 166 6.37 -0.50 21.67
CA TYR A 166 7.24 0.05 22.71
C TYR A 166 6.47 1.00 23.64
N ASP A 167 5.68 1.93 23.09
CA ASP A 167 4.87 2.86 23.87
C ASP A 167 3.80 2.15 24.71
N ILE A 168 3.14 1.13 24.18
CA ILE A 168 2.17 0.31 24.91
C ILE A 168 2.84 -0.42 26.08
N THR A 169 4.04 -0.98 25.88
CA THR A 169 4.74 -1.72 26.94
C THR A 169 5.24 -0.79 28.05
N LYS A 170 5.64 0.44 27.73
CA LYS A 170 6.09 1.43 28.71
C LYS A 170 4.94 2.06 29.50
N ASN A 171 3.78 2.27 28.89
CA ASN A 171 2.59 2.83 29.56
C ASN A 171 1.86 1.82 30.47
N LYS A 172 2.27 0.55 30.49
CA LYS A 172 1.73 -0.51 31.37
C LYS A 172 2.57 -0.77 32.63
N GLY A 173 3.74 -0.13 32.77
CA GLY A 173 4.62 -0.23 33.95
C GLY A 173 4.69 1.08 34.70
#